data_AF-A0A7W3R8X0-F1
#
_entry.id   AF-A0A7W3R8X0-F1
#
_cell.length_a   1.000
_cell.length_b   1.000
_cell.length_c   1.000
_cell.angle_alpha   90.00
_cell.angle_beta   90.00
_cell.angle_gamma   90.00
#
_symmetry.space_group_name_H-M   'P 1'
#
loop_
_entity.id
_entity.type
_entity.pdbx_description
1 polymer ?
#
loop_
_entity_poly.entity_id
_entity_poly.type
_entity_poly.pdbx_seq_one_letter_code
_entity_poly.pdbx_strand_id
1 'polypeptide(L)'
;MTPDKPAPPQLPDLGQPLADALAEAGRTLGHALAGIRFTLTAQGALASVLTGDEAAARTALATLDDDQRRTVHLAASRLAILAALTAGMEG
;
A
#
# COMPACT_ATOMS: atom_id res chain seq x y z
N MET A 1 -16.46 37.94 -55.44
CA MET A 1 -16.53 37.62 -54.00
C MET A 1 -16.50 36.12 -53.86
N THR A 2 -15.36 35.54 -53.55
CA THR A 2 -15.26 34.12 -53.17
C THR A 2 -15.73 33.98 -51.73
N PRO A 3 -16.63 33.03 -51.41
CA PRO A 3 -17.08 32.84 -50.04
C PRO A 3 -15.89 32.42 -49.16
N ASP A 4 -15.73 33.09 -48.03
CA ASP A 4 -14.74 32.71 -47.01
C ASP A 4 -14.98 31.27 -46.59
N LYS A 5 -13.98 30.42 -46.81
CA LYS A 5 -13.99 29.05 -46.32
C LYS A 5 -13.94 29.10 -44.79
N PRO A 6 -14.90 28.47 -44.07
CA PRO A 6 -14.87 28.47 -42.60
C PRO A 6 -13.58 27.80 -42.12
N ALA A 7 -12.95 28.42 -41.12
CA ALA A 7 -11.73 27.89 -40.50
C ALA A 7 -12.00 26.47 -39.96
N PRO A 8 -11.05 25.54 -40.12
CA PRO A 8 -11.20 24.19 -39.58
C PRO A 8 -11.38 24.26 -38.05
N PRO A 9 -12.21 23.39 -37.46
CA PRO A 9 -12.37 23.33 -36.02
C PRO A 9 -11.02 23.07 -35.36
N GLN A 10 -10.65 23.91 -34.40
CA GLN A 10 -9.44 23.73 -33.61
C GLN A 10 -9.67 22.55 -32.65
N LEU A 11 -8.82 21.53 -32.76
CA LEU A 11 -8.83 20.43 -31.80
C LEU A 11 -8.34 20.96 -30.44
N PRO A 12 -9.00 20.62 -29.33
CA PRO A 12 -8.55 21.03 -28.01
C PRO A 12 -7.18 20.43 -27.71
N ASP A 13 -6.28 21.24 -27.15
CA ASP A 13 -4.99 20.77 -26.66
C ASP A 13 -5.20 19.92 -25.40
N LEU A 14 -4.94 18.62 -25.53
CA LEU A 14 -5.10 17.64 -24.46
C LEU A 14 -3.80 17.38 -23.70
N GLY A 15 -2.69 18.05 -24.04
CA GLY A 15 -1.38 17.76 -23.46
C GLY A 15 -1.34 17.92 -21.93
N GLN A 16 -1.81 19.07 -21.44
CA GLN A 16 -1.83 19.34 -19.99
C GLN A 16 -2.85 18.48 -19.22
N PRO A 17 -4.12 18.35 -19.67
CA PRO A 17 -5.08 17.46 -19.01
C PRO A 17 -4.61 16.00 -18.92
N LEU A 18 -3.92 15.50 -19.96
CA LEU A 18 -3.36 14.16 -19.96
C LEU A 18 -2.20 14.03 -18.95
N ALA A 19 -1.32 15.02 -18.86
CA ALA A 19 -0.23 15.04 -17.89
C ALA A 19 -0.75 15.02 -16.44
N ASP A 20 -1.81 15.78 -16.15
CA ASP A 20 -2.43 15.82 -14.83
C ASP A 20 -3.08 14.47 -14.47
N ALA A 21 -3.78 13.85 -15.42
CA ALA A 21 -4.38 12.52 -15.23
C ALA A 21 -3.33 11.43 -14.98
N LEU A 22 -2.21 11.46 -15.70
CA LEU A 22 -1.09 10.55 -15.49
C LEU A 22 -0.42 10.76 -14.13
N ALA A 23 -0.28 12.01 -13.70
CA ALA A 23 0.27 12.34 -12.39
C ALA A 23 -0.63 11.83 -11.24
N GLU A 24 -1.95 11.97 -11.38
CA GLU A 24 -2.92 11.42 -10.42
C GLU A 24 -2.90 9.88 -10.40
N ALA A 25 -2.89 9.24 -11.57
CA ALA A 25 -2.78 7.78 -11.68
C ALA A 25 -1.48 7.27 -11.04
N GLY A 26 -0.36 7.96 -11.26
CA GLY A 26 0.93 7.66 -10.65
C GLY A 26 0.90 7.76 -9.13
N ARG A 27 0.27 8.80 -8.57
CA ARG A 27 0.08 8.94 -7.11
C ARG A 27 -0.79 7.82 -6.54
N THR A 28 -1.92 7.52 -7.19
CA THR A 28 -2.82 6.44 -6.78
C THR A 28 -2.10 5.09 -6.76
N LEU A 29 -1.36 4.78 -7.82
CA LEU A 29 -0.57 3.56 -7.92
C LEU A 29 0.55 3.51 -6.86
N GLY A 30 1.23 4.63 -6.63
CA GLY A 30 2.25 4.75 -5.58
C GLY A 30 1.69 4.44 -4.19
N HIS A 31 0.50 4.96 -3.85
CA HIS A 31 -0.18 4.66 -2.59
C HIS A 31 -0.58 3.18 -2.49
N ALA A 32 -1.14 2.60 -3.55
CA ALA A 32 -1.51 1.20 -3.58
C ALA A 32 -0.29 0.28 -3.36
N LEU A 33 0.81 0.55 -4.04
CA LEU A 33 2.07 -0.20 -3.90
C LEU A 33 2.67 -0.06 -2.50
N ALA A 34 2.61 1.12 -1.89
CA ALA A 34 3.04 1.32 -0.51
C ALA A 34 2.23 0.47 0.48
N GLY A 35 0.91 0.41 0.31
CA GLY A 35 0.01 -0.42 1.12
C GLY A 35 0.25 -1.93 0.95
N ILE A 36 0.45 -2.39 -0.30
CA ILE A 36 0.81 -3.79 -0.60
C ILE A 36 2.13 -4.15 0.07
N ARG A 37 3.16 -3.30 -0.08
CA ARG A 37 4.48 -3.51 0.54
C ARG A 37 4.36 -3.62 2.06
N PHE A 38 3.65 -2.68 2.69
CA PHE A 38 3.42 -2.71 4.14
C PHE A 38 2.79 -4.04 4.57
N THR A 39 1.75 -4.49 3.87
CA THR A 39 1.04 -5.73 4.19
C THR A 39 1.96 -6.96 4.10
N LEU A 40 2.74 -7.07 3.03
CA LEU A 40 3.69 -8.16 2.85
C LEU A 40 4.77 -8.17 3.94
N THR A 41 5.34 -7.00 4.27
CA THR A 41 6.32 -6.87 5.34
C THR A 41 5.73 -7.25 6.71
N ALA A 42 4.51 -6.79 7.01
CA ALA A 42 3.82 -7.11 8.25
C ALA A 42 3.55 -8.61 8.38
N GLN A 43 3.07 -9.25 7.31
CA GLN A 43 2.85 -10.70 7.26
C GLN A 43 4.15 -11.48 7.47
N GLY A 44 5.23 -11.08 6.78
CA GLY A 44 6.55 -11.67 6.95
C GLY A 44 7.06 -11.56 8.40
N ALA A 45 6.95 -10.38 9.00
CA ALA A 45 7.34 -10.15 10.39
C ALA A 45 6.56 -11.05 11.36
N LEU A 46 5.23 -11.13 11.19
CA LEU A 46 4.37 -11.98 12.03
C LEU A 46 4.69 -13.46 11.87
N ALA A 47 4.89 -13.93 10.64
CA ALA A 47 5.28 -15.31 10.38
C ALA A 47 6.62 -15.67 11.03
N SER A 48 7.62 -14.79 10.89
CA SER A 48 8.93 -14.99 11.53
C SER A 48 8.85 -15.07 13.05
N VAL A 49 7.98 -14.27 13.69
CA VAL A 49 7.71 -14.38 15.14
C VAL A 49 7.11 -15.74 15.48
N LEU A 50 6.15 -16.23 14.71
CA LEU A 50 5.52 -17.54 14.94
C LEU A 50 6.49 -18.71 14.76
N THR A 51 7.45 -18.60 13.85
CA THR A 51 8.48 -19.63 13.61
C THR A 51 9.70 -19.48 14.52
N GLY A 52 9.75 -18.47 15.38
CA GLY A 52 10.88 -18.21 16.29
C GLY A 52 12.12 -17.57 15.62
N ASP A 53 12.00 -17.04 14.40
CA ASP A 53 13.07 -16.32 13.71
C ASP A 53 13.06 -14.83 14.04
N GLU A 54 13.60 -14.49 15.22
CA GLU A 54 13.66 -13.11 15.70
C GLU A 54 14.55 -12.20 14.82
N ALA A 55 15.52 -12.74 14.10
CA ALA A 55 16.40 -11.96 13.23
C ALA A 55 15.66 -11.52 11.97
N ALA A 56 14.93 -12.43 11.33
CA ALA A 56 14.07 -12.10 10.19
C ALA A 56 12.94 -11.14 10.59
N ALA A 57 12.32 -11.36 11.76
CA ALA A 57 11.27 -10.47 12.27
C ALA A 57 11.79 -9.03 12.49
N ARG A 58 12.97 -8.88 13.12
CA ARG A 58 13.60 -7.55 13.31
C ARG A 58 13.95 -6.89 11.99
N THR A 59 14.46 -7.65 11.02
CA THR A 59 14.81 -7.14 9.69
C THR A 59 13.58 -6.62 8.96
N ALA A 60 12.47 -7.36 8.98
CA ALA A 60 11.21 -6.94 8.40
C ALA A 60 10.68 -5.65 9.06
N LEU A 61 10.66 -5.59 10.39
CA LEU A 61 10.20 -4.42 11.14
C LEU A 61 11.09 -3.17 10.93
N ALA A 62 12.38 -3.34 10.68
CA ALA A 62 13.30 -2.24 10.43
C ALA A 62 13.00 -1.46 9.13
N THR A 63 12.25 -2.06 8.20
CA THR A 63 11.83 -1.40 6.95
C THR A 63 10.56 -0.55 7.09
N LEU A 64 9.95 -0.56 8.27
CA LEU A 64 8.69 0.11 8.57
C LEU A 64 8.92 1.42 9.35
N ASP A 65 8.09 2.42 9.07
CA ASP A 65 8.03 3.63 9.91
C ASP A 65 7.41 3.34 11.29
N ASP A 66 7.39 4.33 12.18
CA ASP A 66 6.90 4.17 13.56
C ASP A 66 5.41 3.82 13.62
N ASP A 67 4.58 4.43 12.77
CA ASP A 67 3.13 4.20 12.74
C ASP A 67 2.80 2.81 12.21
N GLN A 68 3.52 2.37 11.17
CA GLN A 68 3.46 1.04 10.62
C GLN A 68 3.89 -0.01 11.66
N ARG A 69 5.01 0.22 12.36
CA ARG A 69 5.48 -0.68 13.44
C ARG A 69 4.45 -0.80 14.56
N ARG A 70 3.84 0.32 14.97
CA ARG A 70 2.77 0.32 15.98
C ARG A 70 1.56 -0.50 15.53
N THR A 71 1.18 -0.39 14.27
CA THR A 71 0.08 -1.16 13.67
C THR A 71 0.38 -2.66 13.68
N VAL A 72 1.59 -3.07 13.28
CA VAL A 72 2.01 -4.48 13.31
C VAL A 72 2.03 -5.00 14.74
N HIS A 73 2.55 -4.21 15.70
CA HIS A 73 2.57 -4.61 17.10
C HIS A 73 1.16 -4.85 17.66
N LEU A 74 0.21 -3.96 17.37
CA LEU A 74 -1.19 -4.13 17.78
C LEU A 74 -1.83 -5.39 17.16
N ALA A 75 -1.55 -5.66 15.89
CA ALA A 75 -2.03 -6.88 15.22
C ALA A 75 -1.43 -8.14 15.88
N ALA A 76 -0.13 -8.14 16.17
CA ALA A 76 0.55 -9.24 16.85
C ALA A 76 -0.06 -9.52 18.23
N SER A 77 -0.29 -8.47 19.05
CA SER A 77 -0.91 -8.63 20.37
C SER A 77 -2.32 -9.22 20.29
N ARG A 78 -3.14 -8.77 19.33
CA ARG A 78 -4.48 -9.34 19.09
C ARG A 78 -4.43 -10.80 18.69
N LEU A 79 -3.49 -11.17 17.82
CA LEU A 79 -3.29 -12.55 17.38
C LEU A 79 -2.88 -13.44 18.55
N ALA A 80 -2.00 -12.96 19.43
CA ALA A 80 -1.56 -13.68 20.62
C ALA A 80 -2.71 -13.92 21.61
N ILE A 81 -3.57 -12.91 21.84
CA ILE A 81 -4.78 -13.06 22.67
C ILE A 81 -5.71 -14.11 22.05
N LEU A 82 -5.96 -14.05 20.75
CA LEU A 82 -6.81 -15.02 20.07
C LEU A 82 -6.25 -16.44 20.19
N ALA A 83 -4.94 -16.62 19.98
CA ALA A 83 -4.27 -17.90 20.10
C ALA A 83 -4.37 -18.49 21.53
N ALA A 84 -4.21 -17.65 22.56
CA ALA A 84 -4.37 -18.06 23.95
C ALA A 84 -5.81 -18.47 24.28
N LEU A 85 -6.79 -17.72 23.76
CA LEU A 85 -8.20 -18.06 23.91
C LEU A 85 -8.54 -19.38 23.22
N THR A 86 -8.04 -19.62 22.01
CA THR A 86 -8.27 -20.90 21.31
C THR A 86 -7.61 -22.07 22.01
N ALA A 87 -6.38 -21.92 22.51
CA ALA A 87 -5.69 -22.96 23.26
C ALA A 87 -6.42 -23.32 24.57
N GLY A 88 -7.07 -22.35 25.21
CA GLY A 88 -7.88 -22.57 26.41
C GLY A 88 -9.24 -23.24 26.17
N MET A 89 -9.72 -23.29 24.92
CA MET A 89 -10.96 -24.02 24.56
C MET A 89 -10.72 -25.49 24.21
N GLU A 90 -9.46 -25.88 23.95
CA GLU A 90 -9.08 -27.27 23.63
C GLU A 90 -8.63 -28.09 24.85
N GLY A 91 -8.67 -27.50 26.06
CA GLY A 91 -8.23 -28.10 27.34
C GLY A 91 -9.36 -28.55 28.26
#